data_AF-A0A0C2FSA9-F1
#
_entry.id   AF-A0A0C2FSA9-F1
#
_cell.length_a   1.000
_cell.length_b   1.000
_cell.length_c   1.000
_cell.angle_alpha   90.00
_cell.angle_beta   90.00
_cell.angle_gamma   90.00
#
_symmetry.space_group_name_H-M   'P 1'
#
loop_
_entity.id
_entity.type
_entity.pdbx_description
1 polymer ?
#
loop_
_entity_poly.entity_id
_entity_poly.type
_entity_poly.pdbx_seq_one_letter_code
_entity_poly.pdbx_strand_id
1 'polypeptide(L)'
;MIPFRKWEIVTIVIAVLCIIISIVTWSVFPVIYPKAVVENLQFSQKKDKSLGYSAYMMANPPMKNVMRFFFFNVTNPDEMIYEGAKPRLVETKAYAVIFFSCKKLIVGETDA
;
A
#
# COMPACT_ATOMS: atom_id res chain seq x y z
N MET A 1 -33.76 -46.73 -15.70
CA MET A 1 -34.03 -45.55 -16.54
C MET A 1 -34.77 -44.54 -15.68
N ILE A 2 -34.10 -43.48 -15.24
CA ILE A 2 -34.67 -42.49 -14.32
C ILE A 2 -35.46 -41.47 -15.17
N PRO A 3 -36.76 -41.25 -14.91
CA PRO A 3 -37.55 -40.29 -15.69
C PRO A 3 -37.18 -38.87 -15.29
N PHE A 4 -36.32 -38.22 -16.06
CA PHE A 4 -35.87 -36.86 -15.78
C PHE A 4 -37.01 -35.85 -15.89
N ARG A 5 -37.24 -35.10 -14.81
CA ARG A 5 -38.22 -34.01 -14.79
C ARG A 5 -37.60 -32.77 -15.44
N LYS A 6 -38.37 -31.98 -16.20
CA LYS A 6 -37.85 -30.82 -16.97
C LYS A 6 -37.00 -29.84 -16.13
N TRP A 7 -37.31 -29.69 -14.85
CA TRP A 7 -36.57 -28.84 -13.90
C TRP A 7 -35.17 -29.36 -13.56
N GLU A 8 -34.98 -30.68 -13.51
CA GLU A 8 -33.68 -31.29 -13.23
C GLU A 8 -32.70 -31.04 -14.38
N ILE A 9 -33.17 -31.12 -15.62
CA ILE A 9 -32.37 -30.81 -16.82
C ILE A 9 -31.90 -29.35 -16.79
N VAL A 10 -32.77 -28.41 -16.40
CA VAL A 10 -32.39 -26.98 -16.27
C VAL A 10 -31.31 -26.78 -15.20
N THR A 11 -31.42 -27.45 -14.05
CA THR A 11 -30.39 -27.36 -13.00
C THR A 11 -29.05 -27.94 -13.44
N ILE A 12 -29.05 -29.02 -14.22
CA ILE A 12 -27.83 -29.63 -14.75
C ILE A 12 -27.16 -28.68 -15.75
N VAL A 13 -27.91 -28.04 -16.63
CA VAL A 13 -27.37 -27.06 -17.60
C VAL A 13 -26.74 -25.86 -16.90
N ILE A 14 -27.39 -25.33 -15.86
CA ILE A 14 -26.84 -24.22 -15.05
C ILE A 14 -25.56 -24.65 -14.32
N ALA A 15 -25.55 -25.83 -13.73
CA ALA A 15 -24.37 -26.35 -13.03
C ALA A 15 -23.17 -26.50 -13.98
N VAL A 16 -23.40 -27.01 -15.19
CA VAL A 16 -22.35 -27.13 -16.22
C VAL A 16 -21.83 -25.75 -16.64
N LEU A 17 -22.71 -24.76 -16.84
CA LEU A 17 -22.31 -23.38 -17.14
C LEU A 17 -21.45 -22.76 -16.03
N CYS A 18 -21.84 -22.93 -14.76
CA CYS A 18 -21.05 -22.45 -13.62
C CYS A 18 -19.65 -23.07 -13.59
N ILE A 19 -19.55 -24.39 -13.82
CA ILE A 19 -18.25 -25.09 -13.84
C ILE A 19 -17.36 -24.54 -14.96
N ILE A 20 -17.91 -24.31 -16.15
CA ILE A 20 -17.15 -23.75 -17.28
C ILE A 20 -16.62 -22.36 -16.92
N ILE A 21 -17.44 -21.48 -16.33
CA ILE A 21 -17.02 -20.14 -15.92
C ILE A 21 -15.93 -20.20 -14.84
N SER A 22 -16.04 -21.11 -13.87
CA SER A 22 -15.02 -21.30 -12.83
C SER A 22 -13.67 -21.74 -13.41
N ILE A 23 -13.66 -22.66 -14.38
CA ILE A 23 -12.42 -23.12 -15.02
C ILE A 23 -11.77 -21.98 -15.82
N VAL A 24 -12.57 -21.23 -16.58
CA VAL A 24 -12.07 -20.12 -17.41
C VAL A 24 -11.48 -19.02 -16.54
N THR A 25 -12.21 -18.59 -15.49
CA THR A 25 -11.73 -17.56 -14.57
C THR A 25 -10.45 -17.99 -13.83
N TRP A 26 -10.35 -19.26 -13.40
CA TRP A 26 -9.13 -19.80 -12.78
C TRP A 26 -7.92 -19.75 -13.71
N SER A 27 -8.10 -20.08 -14.99
CA SER A 27 -6.98 -20.10 -15.95
C SER A 27 -6.55 -18.71 -16.40
N VAL A 28 -7.48 -17.77 -16.52
CA VAL A 28 -7.22 -16.42 -17.04
C VAL A 28 -6.68 -15.48 -15.96
N PHE A 29 -7.09 -15.66 -14.70
CA PHE A 29 -6.64 -14.84 -13.58
C PHE A 29 -5.11 -14.72 -13.43
N PRO A 30 -4.31 -15.80 -13.44
CA PRO A 30 -2.85 -15.69 -13.30
C PRO A 30 -2.15 -14.98 -14.46
N VAL A 31 -2.81 -14.86 -15.63
CA VAL A 31 -2.23 -14.19 -16.81
C VAL A 31 -2.54 -12.70 -16.82
N ILE A 32 -3.76 -12.32 -16.45
CA ILE A 32 -4.21 -10.92 -16.48
C ILE A 32 -3.75 -10.17 -15.22
N TYR A 33 -3.80 -10.82 -14.05
CA TYR A 33 -3.46 -10.20 -12.78
C TYR A 33 -2.07 -9.54 -12.78
N PRO A 34 -0.96 -10.21 -13.18
CA PRO A 34 0.35 -9.57 -13.17
C PRO A 34 0.43 -8.40 -14.16
N LYS A 35 -0.25 -8.47 -15.31
CA LYS A 35 -0.27 -7.38 -16.29
C LYS A 35 -0.97 -6.14 -15.74
N ALA A 36 -2.14 -6.34 -15.12
CA ALA A 36 -2.89 -5.26 -14.49
C ALA A 36 -2.12 -4.66 -13.29
N VAL A 37 -1.43 -5.49 -12.50
CA VAL A 37 -0.61 -5.01 -11.38
C VAL A 37 0.58 -4.19 -11.87
N VAL A 38 1.29 -4.65 -12.90
CA VAL A 38 2.41 -3.89 -13.48
C VAL A 38 1.90 -2.57 -14.06
N GLU A 39 0.80 -2.57 -14.79
CA GLU A 39 0.23 -1.34 -15.36
C GLU A 39 -0.14 -0.30 -14.30
N ASN A 40 -0.73 -0.75 -13.19
CA ASN A 40 -1.20 0.14 -12.13
C ASN A 40 -0.11 0.55 -11.13
N LEU A 41 0.94 -0.25 -10.94
CA LEU A 41 2.01 0.03 -9.99
C LEU A 41 3.27 0.60 -10.63
N GLN A 42 3.48 0.43 -11.94
CA GLN A 42 4.65 0.99 -12.61
C GLN A 42 4.64 2.51 -12.55
N PHE A 43 5.79 3.09 -12.25
CA PHE A 43 6.00 4.53 -12.33
C PHE A 43 6.18 4.92 -13.79
N SER A 44 5.07 5.14 -14.49
CA SER A 44 5.08 5.57 -15.88
C SER A 44 4.80 7.08 -15.98
N GLN A 45 5.50 7.72 -16.92
CA GLN A 45 5.20 9.07 -17.37
C GLN A 45 4.62 8.98 -18.78
N LYS A 46 3.42 9.56 -18.99
CA LYS A 46 2.84 9.63 -20.34
C LYS A 46 3.64 10.61 -21.17
N LYS A 47 3.59 10.47 -22.50
CA LYS A 47 4.25 11.37 -23.48
C LYS A 47 3.91 12.85 -23.26
N ASP A 48 2.75 13.13 -22.66
CA ASP A 48 2.28 14.48 -22.30
C ASP A 48 2.91 15.05 -21.00
N LYS A 49 3.98 14.41 -20.48
CA LYS A 49 4.63 14.71 -19.19
C LYS A 49 3.76 14.53 -17.94
N SER A 50 2.48 14.18 -18.09
CA SER A 50 1.60 13.84 -16.97
C SER A 50 2.05 12.54 -16.29
N LEU A 51 2.06 12.56 -14.95
CA LEU A 51 2.38 11.39 -14.13
C LEU A 51 1.24 10.36 -14.20
N GLY A 52 1.59 9.07 -14.32
CA GLY A 52 0.63 7.98 -14.08
C GLY A 52 0.08 8.02 -12.64
N TYR A 53 -1.05 7.35 -12.40
CA TYR A 53 -1.75 7.38 -11.11
C TYR A 53 -0.85 6.99 -9.93
N SER A 54 -0.10 5.89 -10.04
CA SER A 54 0.89 5.44 -9.05
C SER A 54 1.99 6.46 -8.79
N ALA A 55 2.54 7.06 -9.85
CA ALA A 55 3.58 8.07 -9.76
C ALA A 55 3.09 9.36 -9.10
N TYR A 56 1.85 9.76 -9.38
CA TYR A 56 1.21 10.91 -8.73
C TYR A 56 0.96 10.66 -7.24
N MET A 57 0.43 9.48 -6.89
CA MET A 57 0.19 9.10 -5.49
C MET A 57 1.49 8.97 -4.69
N MET A 58 2.59 8.58 -5.32
CA MET A 58 3.91 8.54 -4.68
C MET A 58 4.52 9.94 -4.52
N ALA A 59 4.33 10.83 -5.48
CA ALA A 59 4.80 12.21 -5.40
C ALA A 59 4.01 13.02 -4.36
N ASN A 60 2.71 12.75 -4.23
CA ASN A 60 1.78 13.41 -3.32
C ASN A 60 0.96 12.35 -2.55
N PRO A 61 1.56 11.71 -1.53
CA PRO A 61 0.81 10.75 -0.73
C PRO A 61 -0.34 11.46 0.00
N PRO A 62 -1.58 10.95 -0.05
CA PRO A 62 -2.72 11.55 0.64
C PRO A 62 -2.68 11.36 2.17
N MET A 63 -1.62 10.74 2.68
CA MET A 63 -1.42 10.46 4.10
C MET A 63 -0.69 11.64 4.78
N LYS A 64 -1.26 12.14 5.88
CA LYS A 64 -0.62 13.12 6.75
C LYS A 64 0.33 12.39 7.70
N ASN A 65 1.64 12.56 7.52
CA ASN A 65 2.63 11.97 8.41
C ASN A 65 2.87 12.91 9.60
N VAL A 66 2.47 12.50 10.80
CA VAL A 66 2.66 13.25 12.04
C VAL A 66 3.69 12.54 12.89
N MET A 67 4.88 13.13 13.03
CA MET A 67 5.92 12.62 13.90
C MET A 67 5.81 13.28 15.27
N ARG A 68 5.80 12.48 16.34
CA ARG A 68 5.77 12.97 17.72
C ARG A 68 7.12 12.72 18.37
N PHE A 69 7.74 13.79 18.85
CA PHE A 69 8.99 13.74 19.59
C PHE A 69 8.72 13.82 21.08
N PHE A 70 9.34 12.91 21.82
CA PHE A 70 9.32 12.88 23.28
C PHE A 70 10.74 13.08 23.76
N PHE A 71 10.93 14.09 24.60
CA PHE A 71 12.23 14.40 25.19
C PHE A 71 12.22 14.02 26.67
N PHE A 72 13.31 13.41 27.12
CA PHE A 72 13.52 13.13 28.54
C PHE A 72 14.30 14.26 29.17
N ASN A 73 13.68 14.95 30.12
CA ASN A 73 14.35 15.96 30.92
C ASN A 73 15.12 15.27 32.05
N VAL A 74 16.37 15.67 32.27
CA VAL A 74 17.22 15.13 33.34
C VAL A 74 17.04 15.99 34.58
N THR A 75 16.48 15.41 35.66
CA THR A 75 16.21 16.16 36.90
C THR A 75 17.40 16.23 37.84
N ASN A 76 18.47 15.49 37.53
CA ASN A 76 19.63 15.36 38.39
C ASN A 76 20.95 15.36 37.58
N PRO A 77 21.31 16.50 36.96
CA PRO A 77 22.53 16.61 36.16
C PRO A 77 23.79 16.62 37.05
N ASP A 78 23.75 17.26 38.21
CA ASP A 78 24.93 17.49 39.04
C ASP A 78 25.41 16.21 39.72
N GLU A 79 24.53 15.44 40.38
CA GLU A 79 24.92 14.16 41.00
C GLU A 79 25.36 13.13 39.94
N MET A 80 24.82 13.24 38.71
CA MET A 80 25.25 12.37 37.60
C MET A 80 26.68 12.67 37.15
N ILE A 81 27.06 13.96 37.09
CA ILE A 81 28.37 14.38 36.60
C ILE A 81 29.45 14.23 37.69
N TYR A 82 29.13 14.62 38.93
CA TYR A 82 30.12 14.72 40.00
C TYR A 82 30.15 13.49 40.92
N GLU A 83 29.02 12.80 41.12
CA GLU A 83 28.92 11.68 42.06
C GLU A 83 28.75 10.32 41.36
N GLY A 84 28.60 10.32 40.03
CA GLY A 84 28.36 9.10 39.25
C GLY A 84 27.00 8.46 39.53
N ALA A 85 26.05 9.22 40.07
CA ALA A 85 24.72 8.73 40.41
C ALA A 85 23.89 8.38 39.16
N LYS A 86 22.93 7.48 39.31
CA LYS A 86 22.06 7.07 38.20
C LYS A 86 21.18 8.25 37.72
N PRO A 87 21.07 8.48 36.40
CA PRO A 87 20.26 9.56 35.86
C PRO A 87 18.78 9.36 36.19
N ARG A 88 18.12 10.45 36.58
CA ARG A 88 16.66 10.51 36.79
C ARG A 88 16.05 11.28 35.63
N LEU A 89 15.15 10.61 34.91
CA LEU A 89 14.53 11.11 33.69
C LEU A 89 13.04 11.34 33.92
N VAL A 90 12.54 12.50 33.52
CA VAL A 90 11.10 12.80 33.45
C VAL A 90 10.73 13.08 32.01
N GLU A 91 9.72 12.38 31.50
CA GLU A 91 9.25 12.55 30.14
C GLU A 91 8.56 13.91 29.97
N THR A 92 8.97 14.65 28.94
CA THR A 92 8.35 15.93 28.56
C THR A 92 7.17 15.67 27.63
N LYS A 93 6.21 16.60 27.57
CA LYS A 93 5.06 16.52 26.65
C LYS A 93 5.49 16.30 25.20
N ALA A 94 4.66 15.60 24.45
CA ALA A 94 4.87 15.31 23.04
C ALA A 94 4.87 16.58 22.18
N TYR A 95 5.92 16.77 21.38
CA TYR A 95 5.95 17.78 20.32
C TYR A 95 5.60 17.12 18.99
N ALA A 96 4.49 17.55 18.39
CA ALA A 96 4.03 17.00 17.11
C ALA A 96 4.51 17.88 15.95
N VAL A 97 5.22 17.26 14.99
CA VAL A 97 5.65 17.89 13.75
C VAL A 97 4.96 17.18 12.59
N ILE A 98 4.29 17.96 11.74
CA ILE A 98 3.66 17.46 10.53
C ILE A 98 4.69 17.51 9.41
N PHE A 99 5.07 16.35 8.88
CA PHE A 99 5.97 16.28 7.73
C PHE A 99 5.18 16.18 6.43
N PHE A 100 5.42 17.13 5.53
CA PHE A 100 4.96 17.06 4.15
C PHE A 100 6.14 16.66 3.26
N SER A 101 6.02 15.51 2.60
CA SER A 101 7.04 15.03 1.66
C SER A 101 6.47 15.14 0.25
N CYS A 102 6.92 16.15 -0.49
CA CYS A 102 6.67 16.27 -1.93
C CYS A 102 7.93 15.83 -2.65
N LYS A 103 7.96 14.60 -3.19
CA LYS A 103 9.10 14.13 -3.96
C LYS A 103 9.06 14.73 -5.36
N LYS A 104 10.13 15.41 -5.75
CA LYS A 104 10.33 15.85 -7.13
C LYS A 104 10.88 14.66 -7.92
N LEU A 105 10.03 14.03 -8.73
CA LEU A 105 10.45 12.93 -9.60
C LEU A 105 11.36 13.51 -10.70
N ILE A 106 12.60 13.00 -10.79
CA ILE A 106 13.57 13.37 -11.82
C ILE A 106 13.35 12.39 -12.97
N VAL A 107 13.09 12.92 -14.16
CA VAL A 107 12.84 12.15 -15.38
C VAL A 107 14.15 11.49 -15.82
N GLY A 108 14.18 10.15 -15.83
CA GLY A 108 15.16 9.39 -16.59
C GLY A 108 14.59 9.24 -18.00
N GLU A 109 15.21 9.90 -18.97
CA GLU A 109 14.89 9.78 -20.39
C GLU A 109 15.31 8.36 -20.84
N THR A 110 14.41 7.40 -20.70
CA THR A 110 14.54 6.11 -21.38
C THR A 110 13.90 6.24 -22.75
N ASP A 111 14.66 6.83 -23.67
CA ASP A 111 14.45 6.67 -25.10
C ASP A 111 14.79 5.22 -25.49
N ALA A 112 13.78 4.46 -25.89
CA ALA A 112 13.90 3.21 -26.62
C ALA A 112 12.72 3.07 -27.58
#